data_AF-A0A7K6NKS0-F1
#
_entry.id   AF-A0A7K6NKS0-F1
#
_cell.length_a   1.000
_cell.length_b   1.000
_cell.length_c   1.000
_cell.angle_alpha   90.00
_cell.angle_beta   90.00
_cell.angle_gamma   90.00
#
_symmetry.space_group_name_H-M   'P 1'
#
loop_
_entity.id
_entity.type
_entity.pdbx_description
1 polymer ?
#
loop_
_entity_poly.entity_id
_entity_poly.type
_entity_poly.pdbx_seq_one_letter_code
_entity_poly.pdbx_strand_id
1 'polypeptide(L)'
;AAMLSIKLKLQPDQDVEKMCTPLLLQDKTNLVEDYVGEYPELQSKLLQILDTWCEPGFNISNITRQYQGLSRYKPDKFNRKMLSKLIFRLLDRFNVDPALCPNVINHRHLRTLNYLFYKRFVEKTMTQENWTDHVESTVGENRWLQGHLINLLMSYCDLNTAARWARRCNMPKEMLPRGVAEELQKLQIQERVEEAAKADSYEESKKKDYYQLPIPRANIHFLQTWEEMLPCWEKVLQPGQVVGIDMEWKPSFGTVGKPRVSLLQIALKDEVFLLDLPRLLEQAESEGEKEKLPHFIQMLYSDAAITKLGYGMSGDLSSLASTCSALRDTDKQARGVVDLLKVDKQVDVLSPEQSCEDRGFRQPEKGLSLLVQHVLGKPLDKTEQLSNWEKRPLREEQILYAASDAYCLLEIYEKLCKDPASFGLSSDLTESLVGKPSLKPRPKKQLNKQEVPSPSEQRCEGAGTDAPCPPAPISPKQFSVVCDNMLQGLGRYLRCLGVDVRMLENEDEHRKAAEIARQEGRVILTSGLPYQTLQSQVAEGRCFSVNCSERAREQALQVLKHFNVQVSLADIFSRCQ
;
A
#
# COMPACT_ATOMS: atom_id res chain seq x y z
N ALA A 1 -9.17 -31.81 -27.90
CA ALA A 1 -7.71 -31.87 -27.90
C ALA A 1 -7.17 -31.98 -26.48
N ALA A 2 -7.11 -30.90 -25.68
CA ALA A 2 -6.53 -30.92 -24.32
C ALA A 2 -7.07 -32.05 -23.40
N MET A 3 -8.38 -32.21 -23.28
CA MET A 3 -8.99 -33.31 -22.49
C MET A 3 -8.57 -34.72 -22.94
N LEU A 4 -8.41 -34.93 -24.26
CA LEU A 4 -7.98 -36.21 -24.81
C LEU A 4 -6.48 -36.42 -24.55
N SER A 5 -5.68 -35.36 -24.71
CA SER A 5 -4.25 -35.36 -24.41
C SER A 5 -4.01 -35.71 -22.94
N ILE A 6 -4.77 -35.15 -21.99
CA ILE A 6 -4.75 -35.51 -20.57
C ILE A 6 -5.06 -37.00 -20.36
N LYS A 7 -6.16 -37.49 -20.94
CA LYS A 7 -6.57 -38.90 -20.78
C LYS A 7 -5.56 -39.89 -21.37
N LEU A 8 -4.88 -39.51 -22.44
CA LEU A 8 -3.91 -40.35 -23.15
C LEU A 8 -2.46 -40.10 -22.70
N LYS A 9 -2.23 -39.21 -21.73
CA LYS A 9 -0.90 -38.80 -21.25
C LYS A 9 0.05 -38.28 -22.34
N LEU A 10 -0.51 -37.57 -23.32
CA LEU A 10 0.22 -37.03 -24.48
C LEU A 10 0.64 -35.56 -24.29
N GLN A 11 0.45 -34.95 -23.11
CA GLN A 11 0.71 -33.53 -22.92
C GLN A 11 2.15 -33.09 -23.25
N PRO A 12 3.21 -33.86 -22.92
CA PRO A 12 4.59 -33.49 -23.25
C PRO A 12 4.88 -33.39 -24.76
N ASP A 13 4.14 -34.14 -25.59
CA ASP A 13 4.33 -34.20 -27.04
C ASP A 13 3.57 -33.12 -27.80
N GLN A 14 2.83 -32.26 -27.09
CA GLN A 14 1.97 -31.25 -27.68
C GLN A 14 2.49 -29.84 -27.40
N ASP A 15 2.19 -28.94 -28.32
CA ASP A 15 2.51 -27.53 -28.22
C ASP A 15 1.65 -26.86 -27.11
N VAL A 16 2.31 -26.48 -26.01
CA VAL A 16 1.66 -25.89 -24.82
C VAL A 16 0.92 -24.61 -25.17
N GLU A 17 1.50 -23.75 -26.01
CA GLU A 17 0.90 -22.48 -26.41
C GLU A 17 -0.39 -22.74 -27.19
N LYS A 18 -0.36 -23.64 -28.19
CA LYS A 18 -1.53 -23.98 -28.99
C LYS A 18 -2.62 -24.69 -28.20
N MET A 19 -2.26 -25.47 -27.18
CA MET A 19 -3.21 -26.18 -26.34
C MET A 19 -3.85 -25.28 -25.27
N CYS A 20 -3.06 -24.39 -24.64
CA CYS A 20 -3.50 -23.60 -23.49
C CYS A 20 -4.12 -22.25 -23.88
N THR A 21 -3.58 -21.56 -24.88
CA THR A 21 -4.08 -20.23 -25.33
C THR A 21 -5.57 -20.21 -25.65
N PRO A 22 -6.14 -21.13 -26.46
CA PRO A 22 -7.57 -21.11 -26.74
C PRO A 22 -8.42 -21.40 -25.49
N LEU A 23 -7.92 -22.22 -24.56
CA LEU A 23 -8.62 -22.50 -23.30
C LEU A 23 -8.63 -21.29 -22.38
N LEU A 24 -7.52 -20.56 -22.29
CA LEU A 24 -7.42 -19.30 -21.57
C LEU A 24 -8.43 -18.29 -22.13
N LEU A 25 -8.46 -18.09 -23.44
CA LEU A 25 -9.41 -17.19 -24.12
C LEU A 25 -10.90 -17.60 -23.95
N GLN A 26 -11.16 -18.85 -23.59
CA GLN A 26 -12.48 -19.40 -23.28
C GLN A 26 -12.84 -19.40 -21.77
N ASP A 27 -12.00 -18.80 -20.91
CA ASP A 27 -12.19 -18.78 -19.46
C ASP A 27 -12.16 -20.19 -18.82
N LYS A 28 -11.40 -21.12 -19.43
CA LYS A 28 -11.24 -22.52 -18.98
C LYS A 28 -9.90 -22.73 -18.26
N THR A 29 -9.56 -21.81 -17.35
CA THR A 29 -8.27 -21.82 -16.64
C THR A 29 -8.05 -23.10 -15.83
N ASN A 30 -9.10 -23.66 -15.22
CA ASN A 30 -9.00 -24.93 -14.48
C ASN A 30 -8.50 -26.07 -15.38
N LEU A 31 -8.96 -26.14 -16.63
CA LEU A 31 -8.52 -27.18 -17.57
C LEU A 31 -7.07 -26.96 -18.02
N VAL A 32 -6.61 -25.71 -18.10
CA VAL A 32 -5.20 -25.38 -18.37
C VAL A 32 -4.33 -25.83 -17.21
N GLU A 33 -4.77 -25.59 -15.98
CA GLU A 33 -4.08 -26.04 -14.76
C GLU A 33 -4.01 -27.56 -14.68
N ASP A 34 -5.10 -28.26 -14.98
CA ASP A 34 -5.12 -29.72 -15.03
C ASP A 34 -4.22 -30.26 -16.15
N TYR A 35 -4.15 -29.55 -17.29
CA TYR A 35 -3.32 -29.94 -18.43
C TYR A 35 -1.82 -29.94 -18.10
N VAL A 36 -1.34 -28.90 -17.42
CA VAL A 36 0.08 -28.78 -17.04
C VAL A 36 0.39 -29.39 -15.66
N GLY A 37 -0.63 -29.74 -14.89
CA GLY A 37 -0.52 -30.01 -13.44
C GLY A 37 0.48 -31.10 -13.06
N GLU A 38 0.61 -32.16 -13.85
CA GLU A 38 1.53 -33.28 -13.55
C GLU A 38 2.96 -33.07 -14.12
N TYR A 39 3.20 -32.00 -14.88
CA TYR A 39 4.42 -31.82 -15.65
C TYR A 39 5.11 -30.48 -15.36
N PRO A 40 6.16 -30.46 -14.50
CA PRO A 40 6.89 -29.24 -14.15
C PRO A 40 7.42 -28.46 -15.35
N GLU A 41 7.88 -29.14 -16.40
CA GLU A 41 8.33 -28.48 -17.63
C GLU A 41 7.21 -27.72 -18.35
N LEU A 42 5.99 -28.28 -18.36
CA LEU A 42 4.84 -27.62 -18.99
C LEU A 42 4.32 -26.46 -18.13
N GLN A 43 4.42 -26.57 -16.80
CA GLN A 43 4.12 -25.47 -15.87
C GLN A 43 5.05 -24.29 -16.14
N SER A 44 6.36 -24.54 -16.24
CA SER A 44 7.36 -23.51 -16.55
C SER A 44 7.14 -22.91 -17.95
N LYS A 45 6.91 -23.74 -18.98
CA LYS A 45 6.62 -23.26 -20.33
C LYS A 45 5.36 -22.38 -20.39
N LEU A 46 4.28 -22.79 -19.72
CA LEU A 46 3.05 -21.99 -19.66
C LEU A 46 3.31 -20.63 -19.01
N LEU A 47 4.04 -20.60 -17.90
CA LEU A 47 4.38 -19.38 -17.19
C LEU A 47 5.25 -18.44 -18.04
N GLN A 48 6.24 -18.97 -18.76
CA GLN A 48 7.04 -18.18 -19.71
C GLN A 48 6.19 -17.60 -20.82
N ILE A 49 5.30 -18.39 -21.44
CA ILE A 49 4.37 -17.90 -22.47
C ILE A 49 3.52 -16.76 -21.93
N LEU A 50 2.90 -16.93 -20.77
CA LEU A 50 2.09 -15.89 -20.15
C LEU A 50 2.89 -14.64 -19.81
N ASP A 51 4.16 -14.78 -19.43
CA ASP A 51 5.05 -13.66 -19.13
C ASP A 51 5.43 -12.86 -20.37
N THR A 52 5.60 -13.49 -21.54
CA THR A 52 5.81 -12.75 -22.80
C THR A 52 4.63 -11.82 -23.13
N TRP A 53 3.40 -12.15 -22.69
CA TRP A 53 2.23 -11.31 -22.89
C TRP A 53 2.21 -10.09 -21.94
N CYS A 54 3.12 -10.04 -20.98
CA CYS A 54 3.35 -8.90 -20.09
C CYS A 54 4.43 -7.93 -20.61
N GLU A 55 5.08 -8.21 -21.75
CA GLU A 55 6.15 -7.35 -22.30
C GLU A 55 5.66 -5.93 -22.64
N PRO A 56 6.52 -4.90 -22.46
CA PRO A 56 6.22 -3.54 -22.91
C PRO A 56 5.88 -3.51 -24.41
N GLY A 57 4.74 -2.92 -24.77
CA GLY A 57 4.29 -2.83 -26.17
C GLY A 57 3.57 -4.07 -26.70
N PHE A 58 3.48 -5.17 -25.93
CA PHE A 58 2.69 -6.34 -26.34
C PHE A 58 1.20 -5.99 -26.47
N ASN A 59 0.61 -6.39 -27.60
CA ASN A 59 -0.82 -6.23 -27.88
C ASN A 59 -1.50 -7.60 -27.98
N ILE A 60 -2.43 -7.86 -27.06
CA ILE A 60 -3.25 -9.08 -27.00
C ILE A 60 -4.03 -9.31 -28.32
N SER A 61 -4.28 -8.25 -29.11
CA SER A 61 -4.91 -8.32 -30.44
C SER A 61 -4.18 -9.29 -31.39
N ASN A 62 -2.86 -9.42 -31.24
CA ASN A 62 -2.02 -10.23 -32.12
C ASN A 62 -2.29 -11.72 -31.95
N ILE A 63 -2.47 -12.17 -30.70
CA ILE A 63 -2.79 -13.58 -30.38
C ILE A 63 -4.24 -13.87 -30.70
N THR A 64 -5.12 -12.99 -30.23
CA THR A 64 -6.57 -13.13 -30.37
C THR A 64 -7.04 -13.23 -31.82
N ARG A 65 -6.34 -12.58 -32.78
CA ARG A 65 -6.65 -12.67 -34.21
C ARG A 65 -6.65 -14.11 -34.74
N GLN A 66 -5.80 -14.99 -34.21
CA GLN A 66 -5.71 -16.39 -34.63
C GLN A 66 -6.90 -17.23 -34.14
N TYR A 67 -7.69 -16.71 -33.20
CA TYR A 67 -8.72 -17.46 -32.46
C TYR A 67 -10.11 -16.82 -32.52
N GLN A 68 -10.36 -15.91 -33.48
CA GLN A 68 -11.63 -15.15 -33.61
C GLN A 68 -12.88 -16.02 -33.82
N GLY A 69 -12.73 -17.30 -34.20
CA GLY A 69 -13.82 -18.26 -34.38
C GLY A 69 -14.17 -19.12 -33.16
N LEU A 70 -13.56 -18.89 -32.00
CA LEU A 70 -13.80 -19.71 -30.80
C LEU A 70 -15.19 -19.44 -30.19
N SER A 71 -15.89 -20.52 -29.81
CA SER A 71 -17.12 -20.40 -29.02
C SER A 71 -16.81 -19.89 -27.60
N ARG A 72 -17.66 -18.99 -27.08
CA ARG A 72 -17.50 -18.33 -25.75
C ARG A 72 -16.19 -17.57 -25.56
N TYR A 73 -15.71 -16.95 -26.64
CA TYR A 73 -14.51 -16.13 -26.70
C TYR A 73 -14.65 -14.80 -25.91
N LYS A 74 -13.70 -14.50 -25.01
CA LYS A 74 -13.72 -13.28 -24.16
C LYS A 74 -12.33 -12.61 -24.09
N PRO A 75 -11.89 -11.90 -25.14
CA PRO A 75 -10.56 -11.28 -25.18
C PRO A 75 -10.40 -10.11 -24.19
N ASP A 76 -11.47 -9.36 -23.93
CA ASP A 76 -11.44 -8.17 -23.06
C ASP A 76 -11.07 -8.48 -21.60
N LYS A 77 -11.18 -9.76 -21.20
CA LYS A 77 -10.75 -10.22 -19.88
C LYS A 77 -9.22 -10.34 -19.76
N PHE A 78 -8.47 -10.46 -20.84
CA PHE A 78 -7.01 -10.59 -20.79
C PHE A 78 -6.30 -9.23 -20.78
N ASN A 79 -6.74 -8.33 -19.90
CA ASN A 79 -5.98 -7.13 -19.59
C ASN A 79 -4.74 -7.49 -18.73
N ARG A 80 -3.70 -6.64 -18.78
CA ARG A 80 -2.43 -6.85 -18.06
C ARG A 80 -2.61 -7.11 -16.55
N LYS A 81 -3.65 -6.53 -15.94
CA LYS A 81 -3.96 -6.73 -14.51
C LYS A 81 -4.45 -8.15 -14.23
N MET A 82 -5.30 -8.71 -15.10
CA MET A 82 -5.77 -10.09 -14.97
C MET A 82 -4.66 -11.10 -15.28
N LEU A 83 -3.84 -10.84 -16.30
CA LEU A 83 -2.65 -11.66 -16.60
C LEU A 83 -1.70 -11.71 -15.41
N SER A 84 -1.38 -10.56 -14.82
CA SER A 84 -0.53 -10.50 -13.63
C SER A 84 -1.08 -11.34 -12.47
N LYS A 85 -2.39 -11.23 -12.18
CA LYS A 85 -3.03 -12.05 -11.14
C LYS A 85 -2.99 -13.54 -11.45
N LEU A 86 -3.19 -13.92 -12.72
CA LEU A 86 -3.14 -15.31 -13.16
C LEU A 86 -1.74 -15.88 -12.95
N ILE A 87 -0.70 -15.19 -13.43
CA ILE A 87 0.69 -15.65 -13.34
C ILE A 87 1.10 -15.83 -11.87
N PHE A 88 0.84 -14.85 -11.00
CA PHE A 88 1.19 -14.98 -9.56
C PHE A 88 0.46 -16.13 -8.87
N ARG A 89 -0.80 -16.40 -9.23
CA ARG A 89 -1.53 -17.55 -8.68
C ARG A 89 -0.95 -18.88 -9.15
N LEU A 90 -0.50 -18.96 -10.40
CA LEU A 90 0.12 -20.17 -10.95
C LEU A 90 1.52 -20.40 -10.38
N LEU A 91 2.32 -19.34 -10.20
CA LEU A 91 3.61 -19.40 -9.51
C LEU A 91 3.46 -19.98 -8.09
N ASP A 92 2.48 -19.49 -7.32
CA ASP A 92 2.17 -19.99 -5.97
C ASP A 92 1.65 -21.44 -6.00
N ARG A 93 0.70 -21.75 -6.88
CA ARG A 93 0.10 -23.10 -6.99
C ARG A 93 1.12 -24.17 -7.35
N PHE A 94 2.06 -23.87 -8.25
CA PHE A 94 3.04 -24.82 -8.74
C PHE A 94 4.40 -24.72 -8.01
N ASN A 95 4.55 -23.77 -7.07
CA ASN A 95 5.80 -23.50 -6.37
C ASN A 95 7.00 -23.31 -7.33
N VAL A 96 6.78 -22.54 -8.39
CA VAL A 96 7.78 -22.23 -9.43
C VAL A 96 8.48 -20.92 -9.08
N ASP A 97 9.80 -20.86 -9.31
CA ASP A 97 10.61 -19.67 -9.05
C ASP A 97 10.08 -18.45 -9.84
N PRO A 98 9.73 -17.34 -9.16
CA PRO A 98 9.33 -16.09 -9.82
C PRO A 98 10.34 -15.57 -10.84
N ALA A 99 11.64 -15.88 -10.72
CA ALA A 99 12.66 -15.48 -11.68
C ALA A 99 12.35 -15.92 -13.13
N LEU A 100 11.48 -16.93 -13.30
CA LEU A 100 10.99 -17.40 -14.59
C LEU A 100 10.11 -16.37 -15.33
N CYS A 101 9.47 -15.45 -14.60
CA CYS A 101 8.53 -14.46 -15.15
C CYS A 101 9.01 -13.02 -14.88
N PRO A 102 10.09 -12.57 -15.54
CA PRO A 102 10.66 -11.25 -15.29
C PRO A 102 9.74 -10.09 -15.70
N ASN A 103 8.93 -10.23 -16.76
CA ASN A 103 8.13 -9.12 -17.28
C ASN A 103 6.99 -8.72 -16.32
N VAL A 104 6.25 -9.71 -15.80
CA VAL A 104 5.18 -9.45 -14.83
C VAL A 104 5.73 -8.87 -13.51
N ILE A 105 6.93 -9.31 -13.11
CA ILE A 105 7.63 -8.80 -11.91
C ILE A 105 8.06 -7.36 -12.13
N ASN A 106 8.70 -7.06 -13.25
CA ASN A 106 9.13 -5.70 -13.61
C ASN A 106 7.93 -4.74 -13.68
N HIS A 107 6.84 -5.15 -14.32
CA HIS A 107 5.61 -4.35 -14.36
C HIS A 107 5.06 -4.08 -12.96
N ARG A 108 5.17 -5.04 -12.04
CA ARG A 108 4.73 -4.85 -10.65
C ARG A 108 5.63 -3.87 -9.91
N HIS A 109 6.95 -4.02 -10.02
CA HIS A 109 7.89 -3.07 -9.43
C HIS A 109 7.71 -1.65 -9.97
N LEU A 110 7.42 -1.50 -11.27
CA LEU A 110 7.08 -0.19 -11.85
C LEU A 110 5.82 0.41 -11.22
N ARG A 111 4.77 -0.40 -10.97
CA ARG A 111 3.56 0.07 -10.27
C ARG A 111 3.87 0.48 -8.82
N THR A 112 4.69 -0.30 -8.12
CA THR A 112 5.17 0.06 -6.77
C THR A 112 5.92 1.38 -6.82
N LEU A 113 6.86 1.54 -7.75
CA LEU A 113 7.63 2.76 -7.92
C LEU A 113 6.74 3.98 -8.13
N ASN A 114 5.77 3.90 -9.05
CA ASN A 114 4.80 4.97 -9.29
C ASN A 114 4.00 5.31 -8.02
N TYR A 115 3.58 4.30 -7.25
CA TYR A 115 2.90 4.52 -5.98
C TYR A 115 3.78 5.22 -4.94
N LEU A 116 5.06 4.85 -4.84
CA LEU A 116 6.02 5.49 -3.94
C LEU A 116 6.19 6.98 -4.28
N PHE A 117 6.34 7.32 -5.56
CA PHE A 117 6.38 8.72 -6.02
C PHE A 117 5.11 9.49 -5.65
N TYR A 118 3.95 8.90 -5.91
CA TYR A 118 2.67 9.50 -5.52
C TYR A 118 2.60 9.76 -4.00
N LYS A 119 2.97 8.78 -3.17
CA LYS A 119 2.98 8.94 -1.71
C LYS A 119 3.95 10.03 -1.21
N ARG A 120 5.12 10.16 -1.83
CA ARG A 120 6.17 11.10 -1.41
C ARG A 120 5.92 12.53 -1.89
N PHE A 121 5.56 12.70 -3.16
CA PHE A 121 5.51 14.02 -3.81
C PHE A 121 4.09 14.58 -3.90
N VAL A 122 3.08 13.72 -4.04
CA VAL A 122 1.67 14.15 -4.13
C VAL A 122 1.02 14.16 -2.75
N GLU A 123 0.96 13.01 -2.06
CA GLU A 123 0.32 12.95 -0.74
C GLU A 123 1.19 13.51 0.39
N LYS A 124 2.51 13.55 0.20
CA LYS A 124 3.50 14.02 1.19
C LYS A 124 3.38 13.31 2.54
N THR A 125 2.98 12.04 2.52
CA THR A 125 2.82 11.22 3.74
C THR A 125 4.02 10.32 4.02
N MET A 126 5.01 10.28 3.13
CA MET A 126 6.20 9.44 3.28
C MET A 126 7.44 10.31 3.44
N THR A 127 8.28 9.98 4.42
CA THR A 127 9.56 10.66 4.65
C THR A 127 10.55 10.36 3.52
N GLN A 128 11.60 11.18 3.43
CA GLN A 128 12.64 10.99 2.41
C GLN A 128 13.37 9.66 2.59
N GLU A 129 13.64 9.27 3.83
CA GLU A 129 14.36 8.04 4.17
C GLU A 129 13.53 6.81 3.83
N ASN A 130 12.27 6.74 4.28
CA ASN A 130 11.38 5.63 3.95
C ASN A 130 11.16 5.50 2.44
N TRP A 131 11.01 6.61 1.75
CA TRP A 131 10.91 6.60 0.29
C TRP A 131 12.19 6.08 -0.36
N THR A 132 13.36 6.52 0.11
CA THR A 132 14.67 6.08 -0.41
C THR A 132 14.83 4.57 -0.24
N ASP A 133 14.56 4.04 0.96
CA ASP A 133 14.71 2.61 1.27
C ASP A 133 13.80 1.72 0.42
N HIS A 134 12.56 2.16 0.19
CA HIS A 134 11.61 1.42 -0.67
C HIS A 134 11.98 1.50 -2.14
N VAL A 135 12.43 2.66 -2.62
CA VAL A 135 12.87 2.82 -4.02
C VAL A 135 14.09 1.95 -4.30
N GLU A 136 15.09 1.96 -3.42
CA GLU A 136 16.27 1.10 -3.54
C GLU A 136 15.89 -0.38 -3.60
N SER A 137 15.05 -0.83 -2.66
CA SER A 137 14.60 -2.22 -2.62
C SER A 137 13.74 -2.61 -3.84
N THR A 138 12.98 -1.67 -4.40
CA THR A 138 12.08 -1.94 -5.54
C THR A 138 12.83 -1.97 -6.87
N VAL A 139 13.80 -1.08 -7.05
CA VAL A 139 14.55 -0.93 -8.29
C VAL A 139 15.74 -1.89 -8.34
N GLY A 140 16.47 -2.05 -7.23
CA GLY A 140 17.64 -2.91 -7.12
C GLY A 140 18.64 -2.69 -8.27
N GLU A 141 19.15 -3.79 -8.82
CA GLU A 141 20.10 -3.80 -9.94
C GLU A 141 19.43 -3.80 -11.32
N ASN A 142 18.09 -3.73 -11.37
CA ASN A 142 17.36 -3.84 -12.61
C ASN A 142 17.49 -2.56 -13.45
N ARG A 143 18.30 -2.62 -14.51
CA ARG A 143 18.60 -1.47 -15.38
C ARG A 143 17.38 -0.84 -16.05
N TRP A 144 16.36 -1.64 -16.37
CA TRP A 144 15.12 -1.14 -16.96
C TRP A 144 14.33 -0.30 -15.94
N LEU A 145 14.19 -0.79 -14.70
CA LEU A 145 13.55 -0.04 -13.62
C LEU A 145 14.36 1.20 -13.22
N GLN A 146 15.69 1.12 -13.21
CA GLN A 146 16.57 2.27 -12.95
C GLN A 146 16.35 3.38 -13.99
N GLY A 147 16.22 3.03 -15.27
CA GLY A 147 15.87 4.01 -16.32
C GLY A 147 14.52 4.69 -16.08
N HIS A 148 13.50 3.91 -15.69
CA HIS A 148 12.19 4.47 -15.32
C HIS A 148 12.25 5.36 -14.07
N LEU A 149 13.05 5.00 -13.06
CA LEU A 149 13.29 5.83 -11.89
C LEU A 149 13.85 7.20 -12.29
N ILE A 150 14.86 7.26 -13.17
CA ILE A 150 15.43 8.54 -13.61
C ILE A 150 14.39 9.39 -14.34
N ASN A 151 13.57 8.79 -15.22
CA ASN A 151 12.51 9.52 -15.91
C ASN A 151 11.46 10.09 -14.94
N LEU A 152 11.08 9.33 -13.91
CA LEU A 152 10.19 9.80 -12.86
C LEU A 152 10.83 10.92 -12.02
N LEU A 153 12.10 10.76 -11.63
CA LEU A 153 12.85 11.80 -10.91
C LEU A 153 12.91 13.10 -11.71
N MET A 154 13.14 13.04 -13.03
CA MET A 154 13.11 14.24 -13.87
C MET A 154 11.74 14.89 -13.96
N SER A 155 10.67 14.12 -13.76
CA SER A 155 9.29 14.63 -13.80
C SER A 155 8.85 15.26 -12.48
N TYR A 156 9.37 14.79 -11.35
CA TYR A 156 8.96 15.21 -10.01
C TYR A 156 10.01 16.06 -9.27
N CYS A 157 11.28 15.99 -9.66
CA CYS A 157 12.43 16.57 -8.97
C CYS A 157 13.34 17.34 -9.94
N ASP A 158 14.40 17.93 -9.39
CA ASP A 158 15.46 18.60 -10.12
C ASP A 158 16.52 17.63 -10.67
N LEU A 159 17.26 18.09 -11.69
CA LEU A 159 18.30 17.30 -12.37
C LEU A 159 19.42 16.84 -11.43
N ASN A 160 19.73 17.64 -10.39
CA ASN A 160 20.73 17.28 -9.40
C ASN A 160 20.30 16.06 -8.56
N THR A 161 19.04 16.00 -8.13
CA THR A 161 18.49 14.81 -7.46
C THR A 161 18.51 13.60 -8.38
N ALA A 162 18.13 13.75 -9.65
CA ALA A 162 18.20 12.67 -10.64
C ALA A 162 19.64 12.17 -10.84
N ALA A 163 20.62 13.07 -10.90
CA ALA A 163 22.04 12.72 -11.04
C ALA A 163 22.60 12.00 -9.80
N ARG A 164 22.23 12.44 -8.58
CA ARG A 164 22.58 11.74 -7.33
C ARG A 164 22.05 10.32 -7.31
N TRP A 165 20.82 10.09 -7.77
CA TRP A 165 20.25 8.74 -7.90
C TRP A 165 20.90 7.91 -9.00
N ALA A 166 21.21 8.51 -10.16
CA ALA A 166 21.94 7.83 -11.23
C ALA A 166 23.31 7.31 -10.73
N ARG A 167 24.01 8.11 -9.91
CA ARG A 167 25.23 7.69 -9.23
C ARG A 167 24.98 6.54 -8.25
N ARG A 168 23.96 6.68 -7.40
CA ARG A 168 23.59 5.68 -6.39
C ARG A 168 23.25 4.33 -7.00
N CYS A 169 22.58 4.32 -8.15
CA CYS A 169 22.26 3.12 -8.92
C CYS A 169 23.41 2.62 -9.81
N ASN A 170 24.58 3.28 -9.78
CA ASN A 170 25.74 3.00 -10.63
C ASN A 170 25.35 2.83 -12.11
N MET A 171 24.61 3.81 -12.65
CA MET A 171 24.11 3.75 -14.03
C MET A 171 25.18 4.15 -15.05
N PRO A 172 25.31 3.41 -16.18
CA PRO A 172 26.18 3.81 -17.28
C PRO A 172 25.76 5.15 -17.89
N LYS A 173 26.72 5.99 -18.27
CA LYS A 173 26.45 7.34 -18.82
C LYS A 173 25.65 7.28 -20.11
N GLU A 174 25.79 6.20 -20.88
CA GLU A 174 25.13 5.96 -22.16
C GLU A 174 23.62 5.75 -22.00
N MET A 175 23.18 5.31 -20.82
CA MET A 175 21.76 5.10 -20.50
C MET A 175 21.08 6.33 -19.91
N LEU A 176 21.85 7.37 -19.56
CA LEU A 176 21.34 8.56 -18.90
C LEU A 176 20.88 9.62 -19.91
N PRO A 177 19.76 10.30 -19.66
CA PRO A 177 19.39 11.50 -20.40
C PRO A 177 20.52 12.55 -20.33
N ARG A 178 20.76 13.27 -21.43
CA ARG A 178 21.89 14.22 -21.55
C ARG A 178 22.01 15.19 -20.36
N GLY A 179 20.90 15.80 -19.95
CA GLY A 179 20.87 16.74 -18.83
C GLY A 179 21.28 16.11 -17.48
N VAL A 180 20.96 14.82 -17.25
CA VAL A 180 21.36 14.10 -16.04
C VAL A 180 22.84 13.69 -16.11
N ALA A 181 23.31 13.28 -17.30
CA ALA A 181 24.71 12.92 -17.50
C ALA A 181 25.67 14.11 -17.33
N GLU A 182 25.28 15.30 -17.82
CA GLU A 182 26.03 16.54 -17.62
C GLU A 182 26.07 16.95 -16.13
N GLU A 183 24.93 16.88 -15.44
CA GLU A 183 24.85 17.23 -14.02
C GLU A 183 25.63 16.24 -13.14
N LEU A 184 25.64 14.94 -13.50
CA LEU A 184 26.46 13.94 -12.84
C LEU A 184 27.97 14.22 -12.98
N GLN A 185 28.41 14.74 -14.13
CA GLN A 185 29.81 15.16 -14.31
C GLN A 185 30.16 16.38 -13.46
N LYS A 186 29.24 17.34 -13.32
CA LYS A 186 29.44 18.49 -12.42
C LYS A 186 29.53 18.04 -10.96
N LEU A 187 28.67 17.13 -10.52
CA LEU A 187 28.70 16.55 -9.17
C LEU A 187 30.01 15.82 -8.86
N GLN A 188 30.57 15.09 -9.84
CA GLN A 188 31.89 14.43 -9.70
C GLN A 188 33.04 15.44 -9.50
N ILE A 189 32.86 16.69 -9.94
CA ILE A 189 33.86 17.77 -9.82
C ILE A 189 33.65 18.57 -8.51
N GLN A 190 32.42 18.64 -8.00
CA GLN A 190 32.02 19.52 -6.91
C GLN A 190 32.14 18.86 -5.51
N GLU A 191 32.09 17.52 -5.41
CA GLU A 191 32.20 16.79 -4.14
C GLU A 191 33.66 16.39 -3.81
N ARG A 192 34.49 17.40 -3.57
CA ARG A 192 35.70 17.27 -2.72
C ARG A 192 35.69 18.27 -1.54
N VAL A 193 34.57 18.97 -1.30
CA VAL A 193 34.49 20.08 -0.33
C VAL A 193 33.23 20.08 0.57
N GLU A 194 32.18 19.31 0.31
CA GLU A 194 30.98 19.33 1.19
C GLU A 194 30.53 17.93 1.60
N GLU A 195 31.20 17.38 2.63
CA GLU A 195 30.71 16.22 3.38
C GLU A 195 30.84 16.45 4.89
N ALA A 196 30.58 17.67 5.35
CA ALA A 196 30.67 18.04 6.78
C ALA A 196 29.65 19.09 7.26
N ALA A 197 28.58 19.38 6.51
CA ALA A 197 27.59 20.36 6.96
C ALA A 197 26.17 20.02 6.49
N LYS A 198 25.52 19.10 7.22
CA LYS A 198 24.07 19.10 7.50
C LYS A 198 23.70 17.89 8.35
N ALA A 199 23.93 18.01 9.64
CA ALA A 199 23.16 17.34 10.67
C ALA A 199 23.12 18.33 11.83
N ASP A 200 22.07 19.15 11.86
CA ASP A 200 21.45 19.69 13.07
C ASP A 200 20.52 20.84 12.68
N SER A 201 19.39 20.90 13.37
CA SER A 201 18.26 21.82 13.21
C SER A 201 17.22 21.45 12.13
N TYR A 202 16.47 20.35 12.34
CA TYR A 202 15.02 20.37 12.04
C TYR A 202 14.17 19.33 12.80
N GLU A 203 14.74 18.46 13.66
CA GLU A 203 13.97 17.37 14.27
C GLU A 203 13.54 17.55 15.73
N GLU A 204 14.18 18.40 16.52
CA GLU A 204 13.84 18.53 17.96
C GLU A 204 12.45 19.15 18.21
N SER A 205 11.89 19.88 17.24
CA SER A 205 10.59 20.54 17.42
C SER A 205 9.39 19.59 17.30
N LYS A 206 9.51 18.46 16.58
CA LYS A 206 8.39 17.52 16.36
C LYS A 206 8.21 16.48 17.45
N LYS A 207 9.28 16.06 18.13
CA LYS A 207 9.21 14.99 19.15
C LYS A 207 8.31 15.33 20.34
N LYS A 208 8.12 16.62 20.65
CA LYS A 208 7.28 17.04 21.80
C LYS A 208 5.78 16.76 21.63
N ASP A 209 5.28 16.65 20.40
CA ASP A 209 3.85 16.45 20.12
C ASP A 209 3.41 14.99 20.26
N TYR A 210 4.36 14.04 20.27
CA TYR A 210 4.09 12.61 20.26
C TYR A 210 4.43 11.96 21.59
N TYR A 211 3.91 10.75 21.79
CA TYR A 211 4.31 9.87 22.87
C TYR A 211 5.83 9.67 22.85
N GLN A 212 6.45 9.66 24.04
CA GLN A 212 7.88 9.51 24.21
C GLN A 212 8.11 8.29 25.09
N LEU A 213 8.88 7.34 24.59
CA LEU A 213 9.24 6.13 25.32
C LEU A 213 9.94 6.49 26.64
N PRO A 214 9.42 6.08 27.81
CA PRO A 214 9.94 6.53 29.10
C PRO A 214 11.13 5.72 29.62
N ILE A 215 11.72 4.84 28.79
CA ILE A 215 12.92 4.07 29.13
C ILE A 215 14.16 4.58 28.37
N PRO A 216 15.36 4.45 28.95
CA PRO A 216 16.60 4.79 28.27
C PRO A 216 16.84 3.90 27.03
N ARG A 217 17.48 4.44 26.00
CA ARG A 217 17.88 3.69 24.80
C ARG A 217 18.75 2.45 25.10
N ALA A 218 19.52 2.48 26.18
CA ALA A 218 20.35 1.35 26.64
C ALA A 218 19.51 0.12 27.07
N ASN A 219 18.23 0.32 27.37
CA ASN A 219 17.29 -0.73 27.76
C ASN A 219 16.47 -1.24 26.56
N ILE A 220 16.86 -0.87 25.33
CA ILE A 220 16.28 -1.37 24.09
C ILE A 220 17.30 -2.30 23.45
N HIS A 221 17.01 -3.59 23.48
CA HIS A 221 17.92 -4.66 23.09
C HIS A 221 17.50 -5.21 21.72
N PHE A 222 18.34 -4.99 20.71
CA PHE A 222 18.16 -5.59 19.39
C PHE A 222 18.87 -6.96 19.36
N LEU A 223 18.09 -8.03 19.30
CA LEU A 223 18.57 -9.41 19.44
C LEU A 223 18.69 -10.06 18.06
N GLN A 224 19.90 -10.51 17.75
CA GLN A 224 20.27 -11.08 16.45
C GLN A 224 20.89 -12.48 16.56
N THR A 225 21.26 -12.94 17.76
CA THR A 225 21.81 -14.29 17.99
C THR A 225 21.09 -15.05 19.10
N TRP A 226 21.25 -16.38 19.12
CA TRP A 226 20.64 -17.23 20.16
C TRP A 226 21.20 -16.96 21.56
N GLU A 227 22.47 -16.58 21.68
CA GLU A 227 23.09 -16.23 22.95
C GLU A 227 22.43 -14.99 23.55
N GLU A 228 22.09 -14.01 22.72
CA GLU A 228 21.37 -12.79 23.12
C GLU A 228 19.91 -13.07 23.49
N MET A 229 19.33 -14.13 22.91
CA MET A 229 17.95 -14.56 23.22
C MET A 229 17.82 -15.20 24.60
N LEU A 230 18.85 -15.88 25.12
CA LEU A 230 18.75 -16.61 26.39
C LEU A 230 18.38 -15.72 27.58
N PRO A 231 19.05 -14.57 27.84
CA PRO A 231 18.64 -13.66 28.92
C PRO A 231 17.22 -13.09 28.73
N CYS A 232 16.82 -12.86 27.48
CA CYS A 232 15.46 -12.43 27.16
C CYS A 232 14.43 -13.50 27.55
N TRP A 233 14.68 -14.77 27.21
CA TRP A 233 13.78 -15.88 27.57
C TRP A 233 13.61 -16.01 29.07
N GLU A 234 14.72 -15.98 29.81
CA GLU A 234 14.71 -16.09 31.27
C GLU A 234 13.88 -14.98 31.92
N LYS A 235 13.96 -13.75 31.42
CA LYS A 235 13.20 -12.61 31.95
C LYS A 235 11.72 -12.65 31.56
N VAL A 236 11.45 -12.93 30.28
CA VAL A 236 10.10 -12.88 29.70
C VAL A 236 9.22 -14.03 30.21
N LEU A 237 9.80 -15.21 30.41
CA LEU A 237 9.05 -16.42 30.81
C LEU A 237 8.85 -16.55 32.34
N GLN A 238 9.04 -15.49 33.11
CA GLN A 238 8.77 -15.52 34.55
C GLN A 238 7.25 -15.50 34.83
N PRO A 239 6.75 -16.34 35.76
CA PRO A 239 5.35 -16.29 36.17
C PRO A 239 4.96 -14.90 36.71
N GLY A 240 3.78 -14.41 36.32
CA GLY A 240 3.27 -13.10 36.75
C GLY A 240 3.76 -11.92 35.90
N GLN A 241 4.57 -12.15 34.87
CA GLN A 241 4.99 -11.11 33.94
C GLN A 241 3.80 -10.53 33.17
N VAL A 242 3.86 -9.22 32.90
CA VAL A 242 2.99 -8.53 31.95
C VAL A 242 3.88 -8.05 30.81
N VAL A 243 3.61 -8.54 29.61
CA VAL A 243 4.47 -8.32 28.45
C VAL A 243 3.68 -7.61 27.35
N GLY A 244 4.23 -6.53 26.80
CA GLY A 244 3.71 -5.87 25.61
C GLY A 244 4.28 -6.55 24.37
N ILE A 245 3.43 -6.95 23.43
CA ILE A 245 3.86 -7.62 22.20
C ILE A 245 3.31 -6.86 21.00
N ASP A 246 4.20 -6.57 20.07
CA ASP A 246 3.88 -6.04 18.76
C ASP A 246 4.72 -6.74 17.68
N MET A 247 4.44 -6.51 16.40
CA MET A 247 5.17 -7.10 15.27
C MET A 247 5.27 -6.15 14.08
N GLU A 248 6.42 -6.14 13.42
CA GLU A 248 6.63 -5.34 12.19
C GLU A 248 7.03 -6.20 10.99
N TRP A 249 6.58 -5.78 9.81
CA TRP A 249 6.87 -6.45 8.54
C TRP A 249 6.92 -5.46 7.37
N LYS A 250 7.65 -5.81 6.31
CA LYS A 250 7.73 -4.97 5.12
C LYS A 250 6.34 -4.72 4.50
N PRO A 251 5.96 -3.44 4.29
CA PRO A 251 4.71 -3.09 3.62
C PRO A 251 4.62 -3.70 2.22
N SER A 252 3.44 -4.21 1.91
CA SER A 252 3.16 -4.83 0.61
C SER A 252 2.45 -3.85 -0.33
N PHE A 253 3.19 -3.26 -1.27
CA PHE A 253 2.64 -2.37 -2.29
C PHE A 253 2.13 -3.15 -3.52
N GLY A 254 1.12 -3.99 -3.33
CA GLY A 254 0.50 -4.78 -4.42
C GLY A 254 1.20 -6.11 -4.75
N THR A 255 2.25 -6.49 -4.04
CA THR A 255 2.18 -7.59 -3.05
C THR A 255 1.16 -8.74 -3.22
N VAL A 256 1.46 -9.88 -3.84
CA VAL A 256 0.69 -11.13 -3.65
C VAL A 256 1.62 -12.09 -2.94
N GLY A 257 1.34 -12.32 -1.67
CA GLY A 257 2.18 -13.05 -0.71
C GLY A 257 1.70 -12.68 0.69
N LYS A 258 1.79 -13.63 1.64
CA LYS A 258 1.46 -13.30 3.03
C LYS A 258 2.60 -12.48 3.63
N PRO A 259 2.30 -11.44 4.43
CA PRO A 259 3.35 -10.69 5.13
C PRO A 259 4.15 -11.65 6.01
N ARG A 260 5.46 -11.50 6.01
CA ARG A 260 6.36 -12.20 6.92
C ARG A 260 6.87 -11.19 7.94
N VAL A 261 6.69 -11.53 9.21
CA VAL A 261 7.20 -10.76 10.34
C VAL A 261 8.73 -10.61 10.22
N SER A 262 9.19 -9.37 10.22
CA SER A 262 10.59 -8.98 10.16
C SER A 262 11.15 -8.63 11.54
N LEU A 263 10.31 -8.16 12.45
CA LEU A 263 10.67 -7.82 13.83
C LEU A 263 9.55 -8.27 14.76
N LEU A 264 9.91 -8.92 15.87
CA LEU A 264 8.98 -9.22 16.97
C LEU A 264 9.43 -8.42 18.19
N GLN A 265 8.54 -7.61 18.74
CA GLN A 265 8.82 -6.76 19.89
C GLN A 265 8.23 -7.37 21.15
N ILE A 266 9.02 -7.40 22.22
CA ILE A 266 8.58 -7.84 23.55
C ILE A 266 9.02 -6.79 24.56
N ALA A 267 8.06 -6.05 25.10
CA ALA A 267 8.28 -5.05 26.14
C ALA A 267 8.01 -5.65 27.52
N LEU A 268 8.96 -5.43 28.43
CA LEU A 268 8.81 -5.55 29.88
C LEU A 268 8.80 -4.17 30.51
N LYS A 269 8.52 -4.09 31.81
CA LYS A 269 8.43 -2.82 32.54
C LYS A 269 9.66 -1.92 32.36
N ASP A 270 10.85 -2.49 32.36
CA ASP A 270 12.11 -1.73 32.38
C ASP A 270 12.94 -1.87 31.10
N GLU A 271 12.54 -2.73 30.15
CA GLU A 271 13.33 -3.03 28.95
C GLU A 271 12.46 -3.51 27.79
N VAL A 272 12.96 -3.34 26.57
CA VAL A 272 12.30 -3.83 25.35
C VAL A 272 13.28 -4.68 24.54
N PHE A 273 12.83 -5.84 24.12
CA PHE A 273 13.55 -6.75 23.24
C PHE A 273 12.97 -6.69 21.84
N LEU A 274 13.83 -6.51 20.85
CA LEU A 274 13.49 -6.44 19.44
C LEU A 274 14.18 -7.61 18.72
N LEU A 275 13.41 -8.64 18.38
CA LEU A 275 13.92 -9.90 17.85
C LEU A 275 14.00 -9.84 16.32
N ASP A 276 15.20 -9.89 15.76
CA ASP A 276 15.45 -9.88 14.32
C ASP A 276 15.13 -11.25 13.69
N LEU A 277 13.84 -11.48 13.39
CA LEU A 277 13.38 -12.80 12.94
C LEU A 277 14.07 -13.30 11.66
N PRO A 278 14.29 -12.49 10.60
CA PRO A 278 15.03 -12.93 9.43
C PRO A 278 16.41 -13.49 9.77
N ARG A 279 17.15 -12.82 10.66
CA ARG A 279 18.50 -13.24 11.07
C ARG A 279 18.46 -14.50 11.93
N LEU A 280 17.56 -14.55 12.91
CA LEU A 280 17.39 -15.70 13.80
C LEU A 280 16.97 -16.95 13.02
N LEU A 281 16.07 -16.81 12.04
CA LEU A 281 15.65 -17.92 11.19
C LEU A 281 16.81 -18.41 10.31
N GLU A 282 17.57 -17.52 9.68
CA GLU A 282 18.77 -17.89 8.88
C GLU A 282 19.78 -18.71 9.71
N GLN A 283 20.02 -18.29 10.96
CA GLN A 283 20.88 -19.02 11.90
C GLN A 283 20.28 -20.38 12.27
N ALA A 284 18.99 -20.44 12.60
CA ALA A 284 18.29 -21.70 12.91
C ALA A 284 18.40 -22.72 11.76
N GLU A 285 18.35 -22.26 10.51
CA GLU A 285 18.52 -23.13 9.35
C GLU A 285 19.94 -23.64 9.18
N SER A 286 20.93 -22.79 9.45
CA SER A 286 22.35 -23.12 9.32
C SER A 286 22.83 -24.07 10.43
N GLU A 287 22.31 -23.91 11.64
CA GLU A 287 22.69 -24.68 12.84
C GLU A 287 21.80 -25.92 13.07
N GLY A 288 20.72 -26.08 12.30
CA GLY A 288 19.80 -27.21 12.42
C GLY A 288 18.82 -27.10 13.61
N GLU A 289 18.63 -25.90 14.15
CA GLU A 289 17.87 -25.61 15.37
C GLU A 289 16.55 -24.88 15.09
N LYS A 290 15.86 -25.26 14.02
CA LYS A 290 14.64 -24.59 13.53
C LYS A 290 13.49 -24.52 14.56
N GLU A 291 13.52 -25.36 15.60
CA GLU A 291 12.49 -25.44 16.64
C GLU A 291 12.69 -24.45 17.80
N LYS A 292 13.87 -23.81 17.95
CA LYS A 292 14.16 -22.91 19.09
C LYS A 292 13.18 -21.75 19.20
N LEU A 293 13.02 -20.97 18.13
CA LEU A 293 12.11 -19.82 18.10
C LEU A 293 10.64 -20.25 18.24
N PRO A 294 10.14 -21.25 17.49
CA PRO A 294 8.78 -21.74 17.67
C PRO A 294 8.48 -22.19 19.10
N HIS A 295 9.42 -22.91 19.72
CA HIS A 295 9.28 -23.41 21.08
C HIS A 295 9.16 -22.26 22.09
N PHE A 296 10.05 -21.26 22.02
CA PHE A 296 9.98 -20.07 22.87
C PHE A 296 8.63 -19.34 22.76
N ILE A 297 8.17 -19.08 21.53
CA ILE A 297 6.90 -18.39 21.30
C ILE A 297 5.73 -19.22 21.82
N GLN A 298 5.73 -20.53 21.62
CA GLN A 298 4.69 -21.42 22.15
C GLN A 298 4.68 -21.42 23.69
N MET A 299 5.84 -21.45 24.35
CA MET A 299 5.93 -21.34 25.80
C MET A 299 5.33 -20.02 26.31
N LEU A 300 5.72 -18.89 25.69
CA LEU A 300 5.22 -17.57 26.05
C LEU A 300 3.70 -17.47 25.91
N TYR A 301 3.16 -17.91 24.77
CA TYR A 301 1.73 -17.76 24.48
C TYR A 301 0.86 -18.76 25.25
N SER A 302 1.35 -19.97 25.55
CA SER A 302 0.56 -21.00 26.24
C SER A 302 0.50 -20.83 27.76
N ASP A 303 1.44 -20.09 28.36
CA ASP A 303 1.46 -19.87 29.81
C ASP A 303 0.38 -18.86 30.25
N ALA A 304 -0.56 -19.31 31.10
CA ALA A 304 -1.62 -18.44 31.62
C ALA A 304 -1.15 -17.50 32.73
N ALA A 305 0.01 -17.74 33.34
CA ALA A 305 0.60 -16.88 34.37
C ALA A 305 1.28 -15.65 33.77
N ILE A 306 1.53 -15.63 32.46
CA ILE A 306 2.09 -14.48 31.74
C ILE A 306 0.96 -13.77 31.01
N THR A 307 0.77 -12.49 31.31
CA THR A 307 -0.20 -11.62 30.62
C THR A 307 0.43 -11.05 29.36
N LYS A 308 -0.13 -11.35 28.19
CA LYS A 308 0.32 -10.82 26.89
C LYS A 308 -0.61 -9.71 26.44
N LEU A 309 -0.10 -8.50 26.36
CA LEU A 309 -0.81 -7.34 25.84
C LEU A 309 -0.48 -7.20 24.34
N GLY A 310 -1.49 -6.87 23.54
CA GLY A 310 -1.30 -6.50 22.14
C GLY A 310 -2.48 -5.72 21.61
N TYR A 311 -2.41 -5.30 20.35
CA TYR A 311 -3.46 -4.52 19.70
C TYR A 311 -3.82 -5.13 18.33
N GLY A 312 -4.93 -5.87 18.28
CA GLY A 312 -5.33 -6.58 17.06
C GLY A 312 -4.57 -7.89 16.81
N MET A 313 -4.10 -8.55 17.88
CA MET A 313 -3.18 -9.71 17.89
C MET A 313 -3.55 -10.87 16.95
N SER A 314 -4.83 -11.05 16.62
CA SER A 314 -5.25 -12.07 15.64
C SER A 314 -4.57 -11.90 14.28
N GLY A 315 -4.31 -10.67 13.86
CA GLY A 315 -3.57 -10.37 12.63
C GLY A 315 -2.11 -10.74 12.75
N ASP A 316 -1.48 -10.36 13.87
CA ASP A 316 -0.06 -10.59 14.13
C ASP A 316 0.26 -12.08 14.23
N LEU A 317 -0.56 -12.85 14.94
CA LEU A 317 -0.44 -14.30 15.03
C LEU A 317 -0.61 -14.99 13.67
N SER A 318 -1.50 -14.47 12.81
CA SER A 318 -1.64 -14.98 11.43
C SER A 318 -0.40 -14.69 10.58
N SER A 319 0.19 -13.50 10.72
CA SER A 319 1.46 -13.14 10.06
C SER A 319 2.61 -14.00 10.57
N LEU A 320 2.70 -14.20 11.89
CA LEU A 320 3.71 -15.04 12.53
C LEU A 320 3.63 -16.51 12.09
N ALA A 321 2.42 -17.08 11.99
CA ALA A 321 2.19 -18.42 11.44
C ALA A 321 2.55 -18.53 9.94
N SER A 322 2.55 -17.40 9.22
CA SER A 322 3.00 -17.33 7.83
C SER A 322 4.53 -17.24 7.73
N THR A 323 5.19 -16.64 8.73
CA THR A 323 6.65 -16.63 8.86
C THR A 323 7.21 -18.01 9.21
N CYS A 324 6.59 -18.71 10.17
CA CYS A 324 6.98 -20.05 10.60
C CYS A 324 5.77 -20.97 10.77
N SER A 325 5.73 -22.06 9.99
CA SER A 325 4.58 -22.98 9.96
C SER A 325 4.35 -23.74 11.26
N ALA A 326 5.37 -23.90 12.11
CA ALA A 326 5.25 -24.53 13.42
C ALA A 326 4.37 -23.71 14.40
N LEU A 327 4.10 -22.44 14.09
CA LEU A 327 3.30 -21.51 14.91
C LEU A 327 1.83 -21.42 14.49
N ARG A 328 1.36 -22.30 13.60
CA ARG A 328 -0.03 -22.27 13.09
C ARG A 328 -1.10 -22.42 14.16
N ASP A 329 -0.82 -23.15 15.23
CA ASP A 329 -1.78 -23.41 16.31
C ASP A 329 -1.60 -22.50 17.53
N THR A 330 -0.66 -21.54 17.49
CA THR A 330 -0.37 -20.63 18.61
C THR A 330 -1.62 -19.86 19.06
N ASP A 331 -2.43 -19.36 18.12
CA ASP A 331 -3.69 -18.65 18.42
C ASP A 331 -4.69 -19.50 19.23
N LYS A 332 -4.74 -20.82 18.96
CA LYS A 332 -5.66 -21.73 19.67
C LYS A 332 -5.17 -22.08 21.08
N GLN A 333 -3.85 -22.05 21.28
CA GLN A 333 -3.21 -22.41 22.54
C GLN A 333 -2.94 -21.18 23.42
N ALA A 334 -3.11 -19.97 22.87
CA ALA A 334 -2.84 -18.73 23.56
C ALA A 334 -3.74 -18.57 24.81
N ARG A 335 -3.11 -18.32 25.95
CA ARG A 335 -3.75 -18.04 27.24
C ARG A 335 -3.24 -16.71 27.77
N GLY A 336 -3.96 -16.07 28.70
CA GLY A 336 -3.51 -14.80 29.29
C GLY A 336 -3.34 -13.65 28.29
N VAL A 337 -4.06 -13.68 27.15
CA VAL A 337 -3.99 -12.64 26.12
C VAL A 337 -5.01 -11.54 26.41
N VAL A 338 -4.54 -10.29 26.39
CA VAL A 338 -5.33 -9.07 26.51
C VAL A 338 -5.17 -8.27 25.22
N ASP A 339 -6.22 -8.28 24.40
CA ASP A 339 -6.26 -7.51 23.15
C ASP A 339 -6.89 -6.13 23.40
N LEU A 340 -6.04 -5.10 23.45
CA LEU A 340 -6.45 -3.72 23.74
C LEU A 340 -7.33 -3.11 22.64
N LEU A 341 -7.39 -3.70 21.44
CA LEU A 341 -8.37 -3.30 20.42
C LEU A 341 -9.82 -3.50 20.89
N LYS A 342 -10.07 -4.46 21.80
CA LYS A 342 -11.39 -4.67 22.39
C LYS A 342 -11.75 -3.57 23.39
N VAL A 343 -10.74 -3.03 24.09
CA VAL A 343 -10.89 -1.89 24.99
C VAL A 343 -11.15 -0.62 24.21
N ASP A 344 -10.37 -0.37 23.16
CA ASP A 344 -10.49 0.82 22.30
C ASP A 344 -11.93 1.01 21.80
N LYS A 345 -12.55 -0.08 21.32
CA LYS A 345 -13.95 -0.08 20.88
C LYS A 345 -14.97 0.22 21.97
N GLN A 346 -14.65 -0.01 23.25
CA GLN A 346 -15.53 0.32 24.38
C GLN A 346 -15.36 1.78 24.81
N VAL A 347 -14.11 2.27 24.82
CA VAL A 347 -13.77 3.66 25.16
C VAL A 347 -14.31 4.63 24.11
N ASP A 348 -14.24 4.27 22.82
CA ASP A 348 -14.73 5.09 21.69
C ASP A 348 -16.26 5.29 21.72
N VAL A 349 -17.02 4.31 22.24
CA VAL A 349 -18.49 4.40 22.37
C VAL A 349 -18.92 5.39 23.46
N LEU A 350 -18.07 5.63 24.47
CA LEU A 350 -18.37 6.47 25.62
C LEU A 350 -17.88 7.92 25.45
N SER A 351 -17.12 8.20 24.40
CA SER A 351 -16.56 9.52 24.10
C SER A 351 -17.08 10.08 22.77
N PRO A 352 -18.40 10.27 22.57
CA PRO A 352 -18.87 11.04 21.44
C PRO A 352 -18.54 12.51 21.70
N GLU A 353 -17.62 13.06 20.91
CA GLU A 353 -17.43 14.50 20.70
C GLU A 353 -16.88 15.29 21.90
N GLN A 354 -15.55 15.26 22.08
CA GLN A 354 -14.84 16.44 22.62
C GLN A 354 -14.16 17.18 21.47
N SER A 355 -14.89 18.15 20.93
CA SER A 355 -14.38 19.20 20.07
C SER A 355 -13.26 19.98 20.79
N CYS A 356 -12.04 19.83 20.31
CA CYS A 356 -11.09 20.95 20.31
C CYS A 356 -11.08 21.52 18.90
N GLU A 357 -11.92 22.54 18.70
CA GLU A 357 -11.67 23.53 17.68
C GLU A 357 -10.25 24.09 17.91
N ASP A 358 -9.50 24.25 16.82
CA ASP A 358 -8.17 24.88 16.77
C ASP A 358 -6.92 23.99 16.99
N ARG A 359 -6.82 22.87 16.25
CA ARG A 359 -5.50 22.40 15.77
C ARG A 359 -5.59 21.96 14.30
N GLY A 360 -4.91 22.69 13.43
CA GLY A 360 -5.04 22.58 11.97
C GLY A 360 -4.86 21.17 11.39
N PHE A 361 -5.66 20.88 10.36
CA PHE A 361 -5.38 20.02 9.19
C PHE A 361 -4.66 18.65 9.37
N ARG A 362 -4.62 18.05 10.57
CA ARG A 362 -4.16 16.67 10.77
C ARG A 362 -5.32 15.69 10.53
N GLN A 363 -5.01 14.54 9.91
CA GLN A 363 -6.01 13.47 9.78
C GLN A 363 -6.40 12.99 11.19
N PRO A 364 -7.66 12.57 11.42
CA PRO A 364 -8.05 12.02 12.71
C PRO A 364 -7.19 10.81 13.06
N GLU A 365 -6.68 10.78 14.28
CA GLU A 365 -5.95 9.62 14.81
C GLU A 365 -6.85 8.39 14.81
N LYS A 366 -6.24 7.22 14.61
CA LYS A 366 -6.92 5.92 14.52
C LYS A 366 -6.02 4.83 15.08
N GLY A 367 -6.65 3.73 15.48
CA GLY A 367 -5.95 2.54 15.93
C GLY A 367 -5.25 2.76 17.27
N LEU A 368 -4.16 2.01 17.51
CA LEU A 368 -3.38 2.12 18.73
C LEU A 368 -2.97 3.56 19.07
N SER A 369 -2.57 4.38 18.08
CA SER A 369 -2.22 5.79 18.31
C SER A 369 -3.37 6.62 18.91
N LEU A 370 -4.62 6.35 18.51
CA LEU A 370 -5.78 7.02 19.09
C LEU A 370 -5.97 6.60 20.55
N LEU A 371 -5.83 5.31 20.84
CA LEU A 371 -5.90 4.79 22.20
C LEU A 371 -4.79 5.38 23.08
N VAL A 372 -3.55 5.43 22.58
CA VAL A 372 -2.41 6.07 23.26
C VAL A 372 -2.70 7.55 23.51
N GLN A 373 -3.28 8.26 22.53
CA GLN A 373 -3.68 9.65 22.72
C GLN A 373 -4.76 9.80 23.79
N HIS A 374 -5.80 8.96 23.79
CA HIS A 374 -6.88 9.02 24.77
C HIS A 374 -6.40 8.68 26.19
N VAL A 375 -5.53 7.68 26.34
CA VAL A 375 -5.10 7.18 27.65
C VAL A 375 -3.87 7.93 28.17
N LEU A 376 -2.86 8.14 27.32
CA LEU A 376 -1.57 8.74 27.69
C LEU A 376 -1.45 10.23 27.28
N GLY A 377 -2.40 10.76 26.53
CA GLY A 377 -2.52 12.19 26.22
C GLY A 377 -1.82 12.66 24.95
N LYS A 378 -1.00 11.81 24.31
CA LYS A 378 -0.30 12.10 23.05
C LYS A 378 -0.36 10.93 22.08
N PRO A 379 -0.49 11.16 20.76
CA PRO A 379 -0.50 10.08 19.77
C PRO A 379 0.89 9.46 19.58
N LEU A 380 0.93 8.28 18.96
CA LEU A 380 2.18 7.67 18.48
C LEU A 380 2.66 8.39 17.21
N ASP A 381 3.98 8.48 17.04
CA ASP A 381 4.55 8.97 15.79
C ASP A 381 4.52 7.87 14.73
N LYS A 382 3.69 8.03 13.69
CA LYS A 382 3.47 7.02 12.63
C LYS A 382 4.46 7.09 11.47
N THR A 383 5.54 7.86 11.60
CA THR A 383 6.54 8.07 10.54
C THR A 383 7.12 6.76 10.00
N GLU A 384 7.42 5.81 10.89
CA GLU A 384 8.09 4.55 10.55
C GLU A 384 7.16 3.36 10.31
N GLN A 385 5.84 3.53 10.46
CA GLN A 385 4.83 2.49 10.23
C GLN A 385 4.92 1.85 8.83
N LEU A 386 5.25 2.66 7.82
CA LEU A 386 5.40 2.20 6.43
C LEU A 386 6.88 2.13 6.00
N SER A 387 7.80 1.89 6.94
CA SER A 387 9.24 1.75 6.65
C SER A 387 9.57 0.38 6.02
N ASN A 388 10.78 0.23 5.48
CA ASN A 388 11.24 -1.06 4.97
C ASN A 388 11.85 -1.89 6.12
N TRP A 389 11.00 -2.62 6.84
CA TRP A 389 11.39 -3.44 7.99
C TRP A 389 12.25 -4.66 7.67
N GLU A 390 12.47 -4.99 6.39
CA GLU A 390 13.42 -6.03 5.96
C GLU A 390 14.83 -5.47 5.69
N LYS A 391 14.98 -4.14 5.57
CA LYS A 391 16.31 -3.54 5.34
C LYS A 391 17.16 -3.74 6.60
N ARG A 392 18.45 -4.06 6.41
CA ARG A 392 19.43 -4.20 7.49
C ARG A 392 20.68 -3.36 7.18
N PRO A 393 21.30 -2.72 8.19
CA PRO A 393 20.78 -2.58 9.56
C PRO A 393 19.50 -1.74 9.60
N LEU A 394 18.68 -1.92 10.65
CA LEU A 394 17.54 -1.03 10.91
C LEU A 394 18.06 0.36 11.32
N ARG A 395 17.33 1.41 10.93
CA ARG A 395 17.62 2.78 11.36
C ARG A 395 17.24 2.99 12.83
N GLU A 396 17.86 3.97 13.47
CA GLU A 396 17.62 4.25 14.89
C GLU A 396 16.16 4.68 15.14
N GLU A 397 15.57 5.40 14.19
CA GLU A 397 14.16 5.82 14.21
C GLU A 397 13.22 4.60 14.16
N GLN A 398 13.55 3.58 13.35
CA GLN A 398 12.79 2.34 13.27
C GLN A 398 12.85 1.56 14.60
N ILE A 399 14.02 1.50 15.23
CA ILE A 399 14.23 0.84 16.52
C ILE A 399 13.40 1.53 17.61
N LEU A 400 13.45 2.87 17.68
CA LEU A 400 12.70 3.66 18.67
C LEU A 400 11.19 3.57 18.45
N TYR A 401 10.73 3.60 17.19
CA TYR A 401 9.34 3.39 16.83
C TYR A 401 8.84 2.02 17.31
N ALA A 402 9.54 0.94 16.91
CA ALA A 402 9.18 -0.42 17.27
C ALA A 402 9.12 -0.63 18.79
N ALA A 403 10.09 -0.06 19.52
CA ALA A 403 10.09 -0.13 20.98
C ALA A 403 8.91 0.62 21.61
N SER A 404 8.54 1.78 21.04
CA SER A 404 7.42 2.60 21.52
C SER A 404 6.08 1.87 21.34
N ASP A 405 5.86 1.24 20.19
CA ASP A 405 4.60 0.55 19.87
C ASP A 405 4.34 -0.64 20.81
N ALA A 406 5.37 -1.39 21.20
CA ALA A 406 5.24 -2.46 22.19
C ALA A 406 5.14 -1.95 23.64
N TYR A 407 5.94 -0.95 24.01
CA TYR A 407 5.99 -0.46 25.40
C TYR A 407 4.73 0.31 25.80
N CYS A 408 4.15 1.09 24.88
CA CYS A 408 2.95 1.87 25.18
C CYS A 408 1.77 0.99 25.63
N LEU A 409 1.73 -0.29 25.23
CA LEU A 409 0.75 -1.28 25.67
C LEU A 409 0.79 -1.47 27.19
N LEU A 410 1.99 -1.50 27.78
CA LEU A 410 2.19 -1.63 29.23
C LEU A 410 1.63 -0.42 29.96
N GLU A 411 1.96 0.79 29.51
CA GLU A 411 1.49 2.03 30.13
C GLU A 411 -0.03 2.21 29.99
N ILE A 412 -0.58 1.87 28.82
CA ILE A 412 -2.04 1.86 28.61
C ILE A 412 -2.67 0.91 29.63
N TYR A 413 -2.22 -0.34 29.67
CA TYR A 413 -2.79 -1.35 30.56
C TYR A 413 -2.68 -0.94 32.03
N GLU A 414 -1.52 -0.46 32.47
CA GLU A 414 -1.33 0.02 33.84
C GLU A 414 -2.29 1.15 34.19
N LYS A 415 -2.47 2.13 33.28
CA LYS A 415 -3.34 3.27 33.53
C LYS A 415 -4.83 2.89 33.54
N LEU A 416 -5.24 2.01 32.64
CA LEU A 416 -6.59 1.45 32.63
C LEU A 416 -6.87 0.65 33.92
N CYS A 417 -5.91 -0.16 34.39
CA CYS A 417 -6.06 -0.91 35.64
C CYS A 417 -6.11 -0.02 36.89
N LYS A 418 -5.36 1.08 36.91
CA LYS A 418 -5.37 2.02 38.04
C LYS A 418 -6.68 2.80 38.16
N ASP A 419 -7.30 3.15 37.03
CA ASP A 419 -8.52 3.96 37.01
C ASP A 419 -9.46 3.55 35.87
N PRO A 420 -10.11 2.37 35.96
CA PRO A 420 -11.01 1.90 34.90
C PRO A 420 -12.23 2.80 34.72
N ALA A 421 -12.69 3.43 35.80
CA ALA A 421 -13.91 4.22 35.82
C ALA A 421 -13.81 5.50 34.98
N SER A 422 -12.65 6.17 34.96
CA SER A 422 -12.46 7.37 34.12
C SER A 422 -12.50 7.07 32.61
N PHE A 423 -12.28 5.82 32.22
CA PHE A 423 -12.41 5.35 30.84
C PHE A 423 -13.72 4.60 30.58
N GLY A 424 -14.64 4.61 31.55
CA GLY A 424 -15.95 3.97 31.44
C GLY A 424 -15.91 2.44 31.40
N LEU A 425 -14.85 1.84 31.94
CA LEU A 425 -14.67 0.41 32.05
C LEU A 425 -15.15 -0.09 33.42
N SER A 426 -15.62 -1.33 33.49
CA SER A 426 -15.96 -1.96 34.77
C SER A 426 -14.70 -2.20 35.62
N SER A 427 -14.85 -2.21 36.94
CA SER A 427 -13.73 -2.47 37.88
C SER A 427 -13.04 -3.83 37.67
N ASP A 428 -13.69 -4.79 37.02
CA ASP A 428 -13.16 -6.13 36.75
C ASP A 428 -12.67 -6.26 35.30
N LEU A 429 -11.60 -5.52 34.97
CA LEU A 429 -10.99 -5.51 33.64
C LEU A 429 -10.51 -6.90 33.21
N THR A 430 -9.99 -7.68 34.15
CA THR A 430 -9.41 -9.01 33.90
C THR A 430 -10.46 -10.03 33.42
N GLU A 431 -11.71 -9.95 33.90
CA GLU A 431 -12.77 -10.88 33.47
C GLU A 431 -13.42 -10.47 32.14
N SER A 432 -13.42 -9.17 31.82
CA SER A 432 -13.95 -8.62 30.56
C SER A 432 -13.00 -8.80 29.37
N LEU A 433 -11.68 -8.84 29.62
CA LEU A 433 -10.64 -8.82 28.57
C LEU A 433 -10.15 -10.21 28.14
N VAL A 434 -10.20 -11.21 29.01
CA VAL A 434 -9.85 -12.60 28.69
C VAL A 434 -11.03 -13.25 27.95
N GLY A 435 -11.07 -13.02 26.64
CA GLY A 435 -12.20 -13.41 25.79
C GLY A 435 -12.50 -14.92 25.81
N LYS A 436 -13.77 -15.27 26.01
CA LYS A 436 -14.31 -16.60 25.63
C LYS A 436 -14.20 -16.80 24.11
N PRO A 437 -14.04 -18.05 23.62
CA PRO A 437 -13.89 -18.34 22.20
C PRO A 437 -15.12 -17.86 21.40
N SER A 438 -14.87 -17.03 20.38
CA SER A 438 -15.90 -16.34 19.60
C SER A 438 -16.50 -17.24 18.52
N LEU A 439 -17.81 -17.51 18.61
CA LEU A 439 -18.63 -18.05 17.52
C LEU A 439 -19.04 -16.90 16.58
N LYS A 440 -18.80 -17.07 15.26
CA LYS A 440 -19.01 -16.05 14.21
C LYS A 440 -20.49 -15.67 14.03
N PRO A 441 -20.85 -14.37 13.89
CA PRO A 441 -22.17 -13.95 13.41
C PRO A 441 -22.27 -13.98 11.88
N ARG A 442 -23.43 -14.41 11.35
CA ARG A 442 -23.80 -14.38 9.92
C ARG A 442 -24.19 -12.95 9.47
N PRO A 443 -23.99 -12.57 8.19
CA PRO A 443 -24.38 -11.26 7.68
C PRO A 443 -25.89 -11.13 7.43
N LYS A 444 -26.48 -9.98 7.80
CA LYS A 444 -27.89 -9.63 7.52
C LYS A 444 -28.04 -8.97 6.14
N LYS A 445 -29.11 -9.36 5.44
CA LYS A 445 -29.57 -8.88 4.11
C LYS A 445 -29.99 -7.41 4.12
N GLN A 446 -29.66 -6.68 3.04
CA GLN A 446 -30.22 -5.38 2.68
C GLN A 446 -31.69 -5.50 2.26
N LEU A 447 -32.50 -4.52 2.65
CA LEU A 447 -33.91 -4.36 2.27
C LEU A 447 -34.07 -3.13 1.37
N ASN A 448 -34.63 -3.36 0.18
CA ASN A 448 -35.01 -2.39 -0.84
C ASN A 448 -36.02 -1.35 -0.34
N LYS A 449 -35.96 -0.13 -0.87
CA LYS A 449 -37.13 0.76 -0.99
C LYS A 449 -37.21 1.39 -2.37
N GLN A 450 -38.44 1.36 -2.89
CA GLN A 450 -38.89 1.68 -4.24
C GLN A 450 -38.99 3.19 -4.50
N GLU A 451 -38.81 3.56 -5.77
CA GLU A 451 -39.10 4.83 -6.42
C GLU A 451 -40.60 5.09 -6.57
N VAL A 452 -41.02 6.37 -6.54
CA VAL A 452 -42.19 6.93 -7.25
C VAL A 452 -41.90 8.42 -7.59
N PRO A 453 -42.39 8.97 -8.74
CA PRO A 453 -41.71 10.01 -9.50
C PRO A 453 -42.33 11.42 -9.43
N SER A 454 -41.58 12.35 -10.04
CA SER A 454 -41.84 13.78 -10.31
C SER A 454 -43.17 14.07 -11.05
N PRO A 455 -43.51 15.37 -11.15
CA PRO A 455 -43.83 15.89 -12.47
C PRO A 455 -43.06 17.17 -12.82
N SER A 456 -42.65 17.17 -14.08
CA SER A 456 -42.19 18.24 -14.96
C SER A 456 -43.28 19.25 -15.31
N GLU A 457 -42.89 20.48 -15.66
CA GLU A 457 -43.34 21.27 -16.84
C GLU A 457 -42.73 22.69 -16.72
N GLN A 458 -41.80 23.14 -17.57
CA GLN A 458 -41.84 23.53 -19.00
C GLN A 458 -42.29 24.99 -19.28
N ARG A 459 -41.39 25.68 -20.04
CA ARG A 459 -41.54 26.78 -21.03
C ARG A 459 -40.89 28.12 -20.66
N CYS A 460 -39.81 28.49 -21.36
CA CYS A 460 -39.72 29.30 -22.62
C CYS A 460 -39.93 30.79 -22.34
N GLU A 461 -39.30 31.78 -22.97
CA GLU A 461 -38.19 32.01 -23.90
C GLU A 461 -37.96 33.54 -23.80
N GLY A 462 -36.78 34.04 -24.13
CA GLY A 462 -36.58 35.49 -24.24
C GLY A 462 -35.14 35.90 -24.48
N ALA A 463 -34.82 36.20 -25.74
CA ALA A 463 -33.53 36.71 -26.19
C ALA A 463 -33.35 38.20 -25.85
N GLY A 464 -32.12 38.59 -25.50
CA GLY A 464 -31.69 39.99 -25.32
C GLY A 464 -30.17 40.05 -25.15
N THR A 465 -29.53 40.88 -25.97
CA THR A 465 -28.10 41.05 -26.22
C THR A 465 -27.32 41.83 -25.14
N ASP A 466 -26.00 41.54 -25.08
CA ASP A 466 -24.86 42.41 -24.72
C ASP A 466 -24.13 42.29 -23.34
N ALA A 467 -22.80 42.20 -23.48
CA ALA A 467 -21.67 42.27 -22.52
C ALA A 467 -21.31 41.00 -21.69
N PRO A 468 -20.00 40.68 -21.52
CA PRO A 468 -19.55 39.40 -20.96
C PRO A 468 -19.79 39.33 -19.44
N CYS A 469 -20.93 38.77 -19.07
CA CYS A 469 -21.19 38.29 -17.72
C CYS A 469 -20.21 37.17 -17.33
N PRO A 470 -19.90 37.00 -16.03
CA PRO A 470 -19.30 35.75 -15.54
C PRO A 470 -20.19 34.58 -15.98
N PRO A 471 -19.61 33.44 -16.40
CA PRO A 471 -20.38 32.34 -16.98
C PRO A 471 -21.50 31.92 -16.03
N ALA A 472 -22.72 31.73 -16.55
CA ALA A 472 -23.86 31.27 -15.75
C ALA A 472 -23.49 29.99 -14.97
N PRO A 473 -24.00 29.80 -13.74
CA PRO A 473 -23.63 28.64 -12.93
C PRO A 473 -23.99 27.34 -13.66
N ILE A 474 -23.00 26.47 -13.84
CA ILE A 474 -23.12 25.21 -14.58
C ILE A 474 -23.46 24.09 -13.58
N SER A 475 -24.43 23.23 -13.91
CA SER A 475 -24.66 22.02 -13.11
C SER A 475 -23.51 21.02 -13.29
N PRO A 476 -23.09 20.27 -12.26
CA PRO A 476 -22.04 19.25 -12.39
C PRO A 476 -22.30 18.25 -13.52
N LYS A 477 -23.58 17.95 -13.80
CA LYS A 477 -23.97 17.03 -14.88
C LYS A 477 -23.66 17.55 -16.29
N GLN A 478 -23.58 18.87 -16.46
CA GLN A 478 -23.29 19.54 -17.72
C GLN A 478 -21.79 19.84 -17.88
N PHE A 479 -21.01 19.64 -16.82
CA PHE A 479 -19.57 19.83 -16.84
C PHE A 479 -18.87 18.48 -17.09
N SER A 480 -18.20 18.37 -18.24
CA SER A 480 -17.50 17.15 -18.65
C SER A 480 -16.01 17.40 -18.81
N VAL A 481 -15.20 16.60 -18.12
CA VAL A 481 -13.74 16.75 -18.08
C VAL A 481 -13.03 15.44 -18.43
N VAL A 482 -11.79 15.59 -18.89
CA VAL A 482 -10.82 14.50 -19.00
C VAL A 482 -9.62 14.82 -18.12
N CYS A 483 -9.35 13.98 -17.14
CA CYS A 483 -8.18 14.07 -16.28
C CYS A 483 -7.04 13.26 -16.88
N ASP A 484 -5.84 13.86 -16.90
CA ASP A 484 -4.62 13.11 -17.21
C ASP A 484 -4.36 11.99 -16.17
N ASN A 485 -3.37 11.14 -16.47
CA ASN A 485 -3.00 9.99 -15.64
C ASN A 485 -2.43 10.39 -14.26
N MET A 486 -2.01 11.64 -14.08
CA MET A 486 -1.46 12.17 -12.83
C MET A 486 -2.55 12.73 -11.91
N LEU A 487 -3.69 13.13 -12.47
CA LEU A 487 -4.82 13.74 -11.78
C LEU A 487 -6.01 12.79 -11.58
N GLN A 488 -5.79 11.47 -11.58
CA GLN A 488 -6.87 10.50 -11.28
C GLN A 488 -7.50 10.71 -9.89
N GLY A 489 -6.72 11.15 -8.90
CA GLY A 489 -7.22 11.48 -7.56
C GLY A 489 -8.26 12.60 -7.60
N LEU A 490 -7.94 13.70 -8.30
CA LEU A 490 -8.86 14.78 -8.62
C LEU A 490 -10.08 14.28 -9.41
N GLY A 491 -9.85 13.46 -10.42
CA GLY A 491 -10.91 12.90 -11.25
C GLY A 491 -11.94 12.08 -10.46
N ARG A 492 -11.48 11.25 -9.52
CA ARG A 492 -12.37 10.52 -8.60
C ARG A 492 -13.17 11.47 -7.71
N TYR A 493 -12.53 12.51 -7.19
CA TYR A 493 -13.20 13.49 -6.33
C TYR A 493 -14.27 14.27 -7.08
N LEU A 494 -13.97 14.77 -8.29
CA LEU A 494 -14.95 15.45 -9.16
C LEU A 494 -16.12 14.53 -9.54
N ARG A 495 -15.86 13.24 -9.78
CA ARG A 495 -16.93 12.26 -10.05
C ARG A 495 -17.85 12.05 -8.84
N CYS A 496 -17.31 12.05 -7.63
CA CYS A 496 -18.10 12.05 -6.39
C CYS A 496 -18.97 13.31 -6.25
N LEU A 497 -18.63 14.41 -6.94
CA LEU A 497 -19.42 15.65 -6.97
C LEU A 497 -20.37 15.75 -8.18
N GLY A 498 -20.58 14.64 -8.91
CA GLY A 498 -21.53 14.55 -10.01
C GLY A 498 -21.01 15.02 -11.38
N VAL A 499 -19.72 15.38 -11.47
CA VAL A 499 -19.06 15.79 -12.72
C VAL A 499 -18.87 14.58 -13.64
N ASP A 500 -19.06 14.76 -14.95
CA ASP A 500 -18.73 13.73 -15.93
C ASP A 500 -17.21 13.69 -16.19
N VAL A 501 -16.52 12.73 -15.57
CA VAL A 501 -15.06 12.61 -15.62
C VAL A 501 -14.63 11.37 -16.41
N ARG A 502 -13.80 11.58 -17.43
CA ARG A 502 -12.94 10.54 -18.02
C ARG A 502 -11.54 10.63 -17.40
N MET A 503 -10.99 9.51 -16.98
CA MET A 503 -9.64 9.44 -16.43
C MET A 503 -8.78 8.62 -17.37
N LEU A 504 -7.62 9.15 -17.76
CA LEU A 504 -6.61 8.37 -18.47
C LEU A 504 -6.04 7.29 -17.55
N GLU A 505 -5.75 6.12 -18.11
CA GLU A 505 -5.04 5.07 -17.37
C GLU A 505 -3.58 5.48 -17.13
N ASN A 506 -2.91 4.86 -16.15
CA ASN A 506 -1.52 5.20 -15.80
C ASN A 506 -0.56 5.08 -17.00
N GLU A 507 -0.85 4.16 -17.92
CA GLU A 507 -0.05 3.86 -19.10
C GLU A 507 -0.43 4.69 -20.33
N ASP A 508 -1.50 5.49 -20.25
CA ASP A 508 -1.95 6.31 -21.38
C ASP A 508 -1.05 7.54 -21.56
N GLU A 509 -0.64 7.81 -22.80
CA GLU A 509 0.07 9.06 -23.13
C GLU A 509 -0.85 10.28 -22.98
N HIS A 510 -0.30 11.41 -22.52
CA HIS A 510 -1.04 12.66 -22.36
C HIS A 510 -1.76 13.13 -23.63
N ARG A 511 -1.25 12.80 -24.83
CA ARG A 511 -1.87 13.12 -26.13
C ARG A 511 -3.27 12.52 -26.30
N LYS A 512 -3.54 11.37 -25.68
CA LYS A 512 -4.86 10.73 -25.68
C LYS A 512 -5.92 11.60 -25.03
N ALA A 513 -5.55 12.45 -24.05
CA ALA A 513 -6.47 13.42 -23.45
C ALA A 513 -6.95 14.47 -24.47
N ALA A 514 -6.06 14.94 -25.36
CA ALA A 514 -6.44 15.86 -26.44
C ALA A 514 -7.32 15.22 -27.51
N GLU A 515 -7.15 13.92 -27.78
CA GLU A 515 -8.05 13.17 -28.67
C GLU A 515 -9.46 13.07 -28.07
N ILE A 516 -9.57 12.65 -26.81
CA ILE A 516 -10.84 12.54 -26.09
C ILE A 516 -11.52 13.91 -25.98
N ALA A 517 -10.77 14.96 -25.65
CA ALA A 517 -11.29 16.31 -25.54
C ALA A 517 -11.87 16.83 -26.87
N ARG A 518 -11.21 16.55 -28.00
CA ARG A 518 -11.69 16.93 -29.35
C ARG A 518 -12.92 16.13 -29.78
N GLN A 519 -12.96 14.84 -29.47
CA GLN A 519 -14.06 13.96 -29.86
C GLN A 519 -15.32 14.17 -29.01
N GLU A 520 -15.16 14.29 -27.69
CA GLU A 520 -16.28 14.34 -26.73
C GLU A 520 -16.58 15.76 -26.24
N GLY A 521 -15.83 16.78 -26.69
CA GLY A 521 -16.01 18.16 -26.26
C GLY A 521 -15.74 18.37 -24.76
N ARG A 522 -14.80 17.63 -24.18
CA ARG A 522 -14.44 17.70 -22.74
C ARG A 522 -13.35 18.73 -22.47
N VAL A 523 -13.32 19.27 -21.25
CA VAL A 523 -12.21 20.10 -20.78
C VAL A 523 -11.09 19.21 -20.25
N ILE A 524 -9.84 19.48 -20.66
CA ILE A 524 -8.65 18.78 -20.16
C ILE A 524 -8.25 19.37 -18.81
N LEU A 525 -8.13 18.52 -17.80
CA LEU A 525 -7.48 18.85 -16.52
C LEU A 525 -6.10 18.19 -16.53
N THR A 526 -5.06 19.01 -16.47
CA THR A 526 -3.67 18.56 -16.50
C THR A 526 -2.77 19.49 -15.69
N SER A 527 -1.49 19.16 -15.53
CA SER A 527 -0.55 19.95 -14.74
C SER A 527 0.86 19.90 -15.35
N GLY A 528 1.72 20.84 -14.98
CA GLY A 528 3.14 20.83 -15.37
C GLY A 528 3.38 20.97 -16.88
N LEU A 529 4.43 20.30 -17.39
CA LEU A 529 4.83 20.31 -18.81
C LEU A 529 3.72 19.83 -19.78
N PRO A 530 2.92 18.79 -19.46
CA PRO A 530 1.77 18.39 -20.27
C PRO A 530 0.79 19.54 -20.60
N TYR A 531 0.55 20.48 -19.68
CA TYR A 531 -0.34 21.63 -19.93
C TYR A 531 0.13 22.46 -21.13
N GLN A 532 1.43 22.76 -21.23
CA GLN A 532 2.00 23.59 -22.30
C GLN A 532 1.83 22.92 -23.68
N THR A 533 1.91 21.59 -23.73
CA THR A 533 1.79 20.83 -24.98
C THR A 533 0.34 20.52 -25.37
N LEU A 534 -0.57 20.38 -24.40
CA LEU A 534 -1.98 20.06 -24.65
C LEU A 534 -2.81 21.32 -24.92
N GLN A 535 -2.47 22.46 -24.32
CA GLN A 535 -3.19 23.72 -24.54
C GLN A 535 -3.18 24.14 -26.01
N SER A 536 -2.09 23.87 -26.76
CA SER A 536 -2.00 24.18 -28.19
C SER A 536 -2.81 23.24 -29.09
N GLN A 537 -3.32 22.12 -28.55
CA GLN A 537 -4.06 21.10 -29.29
C GLN A 537 -5.59 21.21 -29.13
N VAL A 538 -6.07 22.12 -28.27
CA VAL A 538 -7.49 22.33 -28.00
C VAL A 538 -7.83 23.82 -28.02
N ALA A 539 -9.11 24.15 -28.18
CA ALA A 539 -9.58 25.54 -28.18
C ALA A 539 -9.33 26.25 -26.84
N GLU A 540 -9.26 27.58 -26.86
CA GLU A 540 -9.08 28.40 -25.66
C GLU A 540 -10.15 28.08 -24.59
N GLY A 541 -9.73 27.97 -23.33
CA GLY A 541 -10.61 27.58 -22.21
C GLY A 541 -10.94 26.08 -22.12
N ARG A 542 -10.42 25.23 -23.03
CA ARG A 542 -10.62 23.76 -23.00
C ARG A 542 -9.47 22.97 -22.36
N CYS A 543 -8.45 23.66 -21.85
CA CYS A 543 -7.36 23.08 -21.08
C CYS A 543 -7.14 23.91 -19.82
N PHE A 544 -7.11 23.26 -18.66
CA PHE A 544 -6.94 23.91 -17.37
C PHE A 544 -5.77 23.29 -16.61
N SER A 545 -4.86 24.16 -16.16
CA SER A 545 -3.69 23.76 -15.36
C SER A 545 -4.07 23.70 -13.88
N VAL A 546 -3.93 22.52 -13.29
CA VAL A 546 -4.21 22.28 -11.87
C VAL A 546 -2.91 22.37 -11.07
N ASN A 547 -2.98 22.99 -9.90
CA ASN A 547 -1.84 23.04 -8.98
C ASN A 547 -1.64 21.68 -8.28
N CYS A 548 -0.57 20.96 -8.65
CA CYS A 548 -0.23 19.67 -8.07
C CYS A 548 0.32 19.72 -6.63
N SER A 549 0.58 20.92 -6.10
CA SER A 549 1.04 21.06 -4.72
C SER A 549 -0.09 20.95 -3.68
N GLU A 550 -1.35 21.04 -4.14
CA GLU A 550 -2.59 21.01 -3.35
C GLU A 550 -3.24 19.61 -3.34
N ARG A 551 -4.05 19.32 -2.32
CA ARG A 551 -4.74 18.02 -2.21
C ARG A 551 -5.90 17.93 -3.21
N ALA A 552 -6.29 16.72 -3.60
CA ALA A 552 -7.37 16.47 -4.57
C ALA A 552 -8.70 17.23 -4.28
N ARG A 553 -9.03 17.43 -3.00
CA ARG A 553 -10.19 18.23 -2.57
C ARG A 553 -10.05 19.71 -2.94
N GLU A 554 -8.88 20.29 -2.68
CA GLU A 554 -8.59 21.71 -2.97
C GLU A 554 -8.53 21.93 -4.49
N GLN A 555 -7.87 21.03 -5.20
CA GLN A 555 -7.86 21.00 -6.66
C GLN A 555 -9.29 20.95 -7.24
N ALA A 556 -10.17 20.12 -6.66
CA ALA A 556 -11.56 20.05 -7.10
C ALA A 556 -12.32 21.36 -6.84
N LEU A 557 -12.13 22.00 -5.67
CA LEU A 557 -12.72 23.30 -5.38
C LEU A 557 -12.22 24.37 -6.35
N GLN A 558 -10.94 24.36 -6.71
CA GLN A 558 -10.35 25.27 -7.68
C GLN A 558 -10.99 25.09 -9.06
N VAL A 559 -11.14 23.85 -9.52
CA VAL A 559 -11.78 23.52 -10.81
C VAL A 559 -13.24 23.96 -10.81
N LEU A 560 -14.02 23.61 -9.78
CA LEU A 560 -15.43 23.98 -9.70
C LEU A 560 -15.61 25.50 -9.66
N LYS A 561 -14.77 26.22 -8.90
CA LYS A 561 -14.78 27.68 -8.84
C LYS A 561 -14.42 28.31 -10.19
N HIS A 562 -13.41 27.78 -10.89
CA HIS A 562 -12.96 28.32 -12.18
C HIS A 562 -14.05 28.19 -13.25
N PHE A 563 -14.73 27.05 -13.32
CA PHE A 563 -15.79 26.79 -14.30
C PHE A 563 -17.20 27.17 -13.81
N ASN A 564 -17.30 27.86 -12.67
CA ASN A 564 -18.55 28.24 -11.99
C ASN A 564 -19.56 27.08 -11.87
N VAL A 565 -19.07 25.90 -11.45
CA VAL A 565 -19.89 24.70 -11.27
C VAL A 565 -20.48 24.68 -9.86
N GLN A 566 -21.80 24.65 -9.75
CA GLN A 566 -22.50 24.64 -8.46
C GLN A 566 -22.98 23.24 -8.08
N VAL A 567 -22.36 22.65 -7.06
CA VAL A 567 -22.69 21.30 -6.59
C VAL A 567 -23.80 21.37 -5.54
N SER A 568 -24.89 20.62 -5.76
CA SER A 568 -25.96 20.42 -4.76
C SER A 568 -25.78 19.10 -4.01
N LEU A 569 -26.49 18.92 -2.89
CA LEU A 569 -26.49 17.65 -2.15
C LEU A 569 -26.95 16.45 -3.01
N ALA A 570 -27.83 16.69 -3.99
CA ALA A 570 -28.34 15.66 -4.89
C ALA A 570 -27.31 15.20 -5.94
N ASP A 571 -26.25 15.98 -6.17
CA ASP A 571 -25.20 15.63 -7.13
C ASP A 571 -24.11 14.74 -6.50
N ILE A 572 -24.01 14.74 -5.17
CA ILE A 572 -23.02 13.97 -4.43
C ILE A 572 -23.29 12.47 -4.63
N PHE A 573 -22.27 11.75 -5.11
CA PHE A 573 -22.30 10.33 -5.51
C PHE A 573 -23.27 9.96 -6.62
N SER A 574 -23.90 10.93 -7.30
CA SER A 574 -24.83 10.67 -8.41
C SER A 574 -24.23 9.89 -9.60
N ARG A 575 -22.89 9.84 -9.71
CA ARG A 575 -22.14 9.11 -10.75
C ARG A 575 -21.18 8.04 -10.17
N CYS A 576 -21.32 7.71 -8.89
CA CYS A 576 -20.55 6.68 -8.19
C CYS A 576 -21.41 5.43 -7.98
N GLN A 577 -21.56 4.61 -9.03
CA GLN A 577 -22.09 3.26 -8.96
C GLN A 577 -21.04 2.26 -9.42
#